data_AF-A0A1G1GW48-F1
#
_entry.id   AF-A0A1G1GW48-F1
#
_cell.length_a   1.000
_cell.length_b   1.000
_cell.length_c   1.000
_cell.angle_alpha   90.00
_cell.angle_beta   90.00
_cell.angle_gamma   90.00
#
_symmetry.space_group_name_H-M   'P 1'
#
loop_
_entity.id
_entity.type
_entity.pdbx_description
1 polymer ?
#
loop_
_entity_poly.entity_id
_entity_poly.type
_entity_poly.pdbx_seq_one_letter_code
_entity_poly.pdbx_strand_id
1 'polypeptide(L)' 'MFKVSKGDFVFDPFCGSGTTLIKAKMYGYNSVGLDISPFSVFLTNVLTKSYNTGRLRKKQVKRSQKGQT' A
#
# COMPACT_ATOMS: atom_id res chain seq x y z
N MET A 1 7.32 -29.45 -2.66
CA MET A 1 6.48 -28.24 -2.49
C MET A 1 7.39 -27.11 -2.03
N PHE A 2 7.32 -25.93 -2.64
CA PHE A 2 8.16 -24.80 -2.24
C PHE A 2 7.73 -24.29 -0.86
N LYS A 3 8.69 -24.05 0.03
CA LYS A 3 8.45 -23.50 1.36
C LYS A 3 8.54 -21.97 1.28
N VAL A 4 7.39 -21.30 1.27
CA VAL A 4 7.32 -19.83 1.32
C VAL A 4 7.28 -19.37 2.77
N SER A 5 8.12 -18.39 3.11
CA SER A 5 8.30 -17.86 4.46
C SER A 5 8.16 -16.33 4.47
N LYS A 6 7.93 -15.75 5.66
CA LYS A 6 7.94 -14.29 5.84
C LYS A 6 9.27 -13.71 5.35
N GLY A 7 9.22 -12.60 4.64
CA GLY A 7 10.39 -11.97 4.02
C GLY A 7 10.71 -12.45 2.59
N ASP A 8 10.11 -13.54 2.12
CA ASP A 8 10.23 -13.93 0.71
C ASP A 8 9.58 -12.89 -0.21
N PHE A 9 9.98 -12.88 -1.48
CA PHE A 9 9.50 -11.94 -2.48
C PHE A 9 8.36 -12.51 -3.31
N VAL A 10 7.30 -11.73 -3.44
CA VAL A 10 6.20 -11.95 -4.38
C VAL A 10 6.32 -10.93 -5.51
N PHE A 11 6.39 -11.41 -6.75
CA PHE A 11 6.38 -10.56 -7.93
C PHE A 11 5.08 -10.77 -8.72
N ASP A 12 4.41 -9.67 -9.05
CA ASP A 12 3.17 -9.67 -9.83
C ASP A 12 3.31 -8.73 -11.05
N PRO A 13 3.48 -9.25 -12.28
CA PRO A 13 3.72 -8.43 -13.46
C PRO A 13 2.47 -7.73 -14.02
N PHE A 14 1.27 -7.98 -13.46
CA PHE A 14 0.00 -7.36 -13.88
C PHE A 14 -0.87 -7.04 -12.65
N CYS A 15 -0.33 -6.20 -11.76
CA CYS A 15 -0.85 -6.09 -10.40
C CYS A 15 -2.24 -5.44 -10.30
N GLY A 16 -2.70 -4.68 -11.30
CA GLY A 16 -4.04 -4.10 -11.36
C GLY A 16 -4.40 -3.32 -10.10
N SER A 17 -5.47 -3.76 -9.42
CA SER A 17 -5.92 -3.17 -8.15
C SER A 17 -5.04 -3.51 -6.93
N GLY A 18 -4.04 -4.38 -7.11
CA GLY A 18 -3.00 -4.66 -6.12
C GLY A 18 -3.35 -5.72 -5.08
N THR A 19 -4.37 -6.56 -5.31
CA THR A 19 -4.84 -7.58 -4.34
C THR A 19 -3.72 -8.54 -3.91
N THR A 20 -2.91 -9.00 -4.86
CA THR A 20 -1.73 -9.85 -4.60
C THR A 20 -0.76 -9.19 -3.63
N LEU A 21 -0.39 -7.93 -3.88
CA LEU A 21 0.56 -7.18 -3.05
C LEU A 21 -0.01 -6.85 -1.67
N ILE A 22 -1.31 -6.54 -1.58
CA ILE A 22 -2.00 -6.34 -0.30
C ILE A 22 -1.94 -7.61 0.55
N LYS A 23 -2.26 -8.77 -0.05
CA LYS A 23 -2.15 -10.06 0.65
C LYS A 23 -0.71 -10.38 1.03
N ALA A 24 0.25 -10.15 0.13
CA ALA A 24 1.67 -10.35 0.41
C ALA A 24 2.11 -9.55 1.63
N LYS A 25 1.74 -8.26 1.70
CA LYS A 25 1.98 -7.41 2.87
C LYS A 25 1.34 -7.96 4.14
N MET A 26 0.08 -8.39 4.09
CA MET A 26 -0.63 -8.95 5.26
C MET A 26 0.04 -10.22 5.80
N TYR A 27 0.59 -11.05 4.91
CA TYR A 27 1.32 -12.26 5.30
C TYR A 27 2.78 -12.02 5.69
N GLY A 28 3.30 -10.79 5.49
CA GLY A 28 4.67 -10.43 5.84
C GLY A 28 5.69 -10.79 4.77
N TYR A 29 5.27 -10.89 3.51
CA TYR A 29 6.15 -11.05 2.36
C TYR A 29 6.58 -9.68 1.82
N ASN A 30 7.78 -9.63 1.24
CA ASN A 30 8.17 -8.53 0.38
C ASN A 30 7.40 -8.67 -0.94
N SER A 31 7.03 -7.56 -1.57
CA SER A 31 6.32 -7.64 -2.85
C SER A 31 6.61 -6.48 -3.78
N VAL A 32 6.63 -6.78 -5.08
CA VAL A 32 6.82 -5.82 -6.17
C VAL A 32 5.77 -6.12 -7.24
N GLY A 33 5.11 -5.09 -7.73
CA GLY A 33 4.06 -5.20 -8.73
C GLY A 33 4.34 -4.27 -9.90
N LEU A 34 3.99 -4.70 -11.10
CA LEU A 34 4.04 -3.91 -12.31
C LEU A 34 2.64 -3.86 -12.94
N ASP A 35 2.28 -2.70 -13.48
CA ASP A 35 1.09 -2.55 -14.30
C ASP A 35 1.34 -1.41 -15.31
N ILE A 36 0.76 -1.53 -16.51
CA ILE A 36 0.89 -0.50 -17.54
C ILE A 36 0.06 0.75 -17.20
N SER A 37 -1.04 0.59 -16.45
CA SER A 37 -1.91 1.67 -16.04
C SER A 37 -1.28 2.44 -14.88
N PRO A 38 -0.97 3.74 -15.06
CA PRO A 38 -0.44 4.57 -13.97
C PRO A 38 -1.44 4.68 -12.81
N PHE A 39 -2.74 4.60 -13.09
CA PHE A 39 -3.77 4.61 -12.06
C PHE A 39 -3.74 3.34 -11.20
N SER A 40 -3.57 2.16 -11.81
CA SER A 40 -3.39 0.88 -11.10
C SER A 40 -2.17 0.93 -10.18
N VAL A 41 -1.05 1.46 -10.69
CA VAL A 41 0.18 1.66 -9.92
C VAL A 41 -0.06 2.61 -8.73
N PHE A 42 -0.72 3.75 -8.96
CA PHE A 42 -1.06 4.70 -7.90
C PHE A 42 -1.95 4.06 -6.82
N LEU A 43 -3.04 3.41 -7.23
CA LEU A 43 -3.99 2.76 -6.34
C LEU A 43 -3.29 1.69 -5.49
N THR A 44 -2.52 0.81 -6.13
CA THR A 44 -1.76 -0.25 -5.47
C THR A 44 -0.75 0.31 -4.48
N ASN A 45 -0.01 1.37 -4.83
CA ASN A 45 0.92 2.04 -3.92
C ASN A 45 0.21 2.65 -2.70
N VAL A 46 -0.98 3.23 -2.88
CA VAL A 46 -1.79 3.75 -1.77
C VAL A 46 -2.25 2.59 -0.87
N LEU A 47 -2.82 1.54 -1.44
CA LEU A 47 -3.37 0.42 -0.66
C LEU A 47 -2.30 -0.38 0.09
N THR A 48 -1.09 -0.46 -0.46
CA THR A 48 0.04 -1.17 0.16
C THR A 48 0.86 -0.29 1.09
N LYS A 49 0.65 1.02 1.15
CA LYS A 49 1.37 1.92 2.06
C LYS A 49 0.93 1.73 3.51
N SER A 50 1.88 1.84 4.44
CA SER A 50 1.59 1.85 5.87
C SER A 50 1.28 3.27 6.33
N TYR A 51 0.10 3.45 6.93
CA TYR A 51 -0.37 4.74 7.42
C TYR A 51 -0.42 4.77 8.95
N ASN A 52 0.18 5.79 9.56
CA ASN A 52 -0.03 6.06 10.98
C ASN A 52 -1.30 6.90 11.14
N THR A 53 -2.40 6.23 11.49
CA THR A 53 -3.73 6.84 11.64
C THR A 53 -3.76 7.92 12.73
N GLY A 54 -2.99 7.75 13.81
CA GLY A 54 -2.85 8.76 14.87
C GLY A 54 -2.26 10.08 14.37
N ARG A 55 -1.25 10.01 13.51
CA ARG A 55 -0.63 11.20 12.87
C ARG A 55 -1.57 11.83 11.84
N LEU A 56 -2.28 11.03 11.06
CA LEU A 56 -3.24 11.52 10.07
C LEU A 56 -4.35 12.34 10.74
N ARG A 57 -4.94 11.81 11.82
CA ARG A 57 -5.98 12.49 12.59
C ARG A 57 -5.50 13.85 13.13
N LYS A 58 -4.30 13.91 13.71
CA LYS A 58 -3.70 15.17 14.20
C LYS A 58 -3.51 16.21 13.09
N LYS A 59 -3.16 15.79 11.87
CA LYS A 59 -2.99 16.70 10.72
C LYS A 59 -4.34 17.23 10.19
N GLN A 60 -5.40 16.41 10.20
CA GLN A 60 -6.73 16.86 9.78
C GLN A 60 -7.29 17.93 10.72
N VAL A 61 -7.22 17.70 12.04
CA VAL A 61 -7.68 18.68 13.05
C VAL A 61 -6.96 20.02 12.90
N LYS A 62 -5.63 20.00 12.70
CA LYS A 62 -4.83 21.22 12.48
C LYS A 62 -5.13 21.95 11.17
N ARG A 63 -5.60 21.23 10.14
CA ARG A 63 -5.99 21.84 8.85
C ARG A 63 -7.36 22.51 8.94
N SER A 64 -8.31 21.90 9.63
CA SER A 64 -9.64 22.49 9.86
C SER A 64 -9.59 23.79 10.67
N GLN A 65 -8.64 23.92 11.61
CA GLN A 65 -8.44 25.17 12.39
C GLN A 65 -7.70 26.27 11.62
N LYS A 66 -7.06 25.96 10.48
CA LYS A 66 -6.27 26.92 9.69
C LYS A 66 -7.03 27.55 8.52
N GLY A 67 -8.31 27.21 8.33
CA GLY A 67 -9.20 27.77 7.31
C GLY A 67 -10.15 28.85 7.83
N GLN A 68 -9.91 29.42 9.02
CA GLN A 68 -10.66 30.53 9.61
C GLN A 68 -9.73 31.72 9.91
N THR A 69 -9.05 32.22 8.89
CA THR A 69 -8.43 33.56 8.81
C THR A 69 -8.36 33.96 7.35
#